data_AF-A0A151I770-F1
#
_entry.id   AF-A0A151I770-F1
#
_cell.length_a   1.000
_cell.length_b   1.000
_cell.length_c   1.000
_cell.angle_alpha   90.00
_cell.angle_beta   90.00
_cell.angle_gamma   90.00
#
_symmetry.space_group_name_H-M   'P 1'
#
loop_
_entity.id
_entity.type
_entity.pdbx_description
1 polymer ?
#
loop_
_entity_poly.entity_id
_entity_poly.type
_entity_poly.pdbx_seq_one_letter_code
_entity_poly.pdbx_strand_id
1 'polypeptide(L)'
;MESDAASESRKRKREEYEMQLFSFHSRNVYATIENIVMERIQSRSRKLCETLEKRYNSDSDNSAILKANEEKLVKAYRTASVPHLQNIENIVRKLVSVPDNVLANEDQLQETQYTEAEFESIRGKLEEFQQRARRATVLNASLKEELQLIEQFLICADDIDRLSHVIESDIPCPDLSDKIHELVDYYKQFSTSLSNGTHISQKSLYNMDEDIKYTDDMDKDMDTV
;
A
#
# COMPACT_ATOMS: atom_id res chain seq x y z
N MET A 1 -8.39 -45.80 -23.44
CA MET A 1 -7.89 -44.57 -24.10
C MET A 1 -7.88 -43.37 -23.15
N GLU A 2 -8.92 -43.12 -22.32
CA GLU A 2 -8.88 -42.06 -21.29
C GLU A 2 -7.81 -42.24 -20.20
N SER A 3 -7.46 -43.49 -19.86
CA SER A 3 -6.41 -43.81 -18.87
C SER A 3 -5.04 -43.29 -19.25
N ASP A 4 -4.69 -43.39 -20.53
CA ASP A 4 -3.32 -43.14 -21.00
C ASP A 4 -3.06 -41.64 -21.10
N ALA A 5 -4.07 -40.88 -21.56
CA ALA A 5 -4.02 -39.42 -21.62
C ALA A 5 -3.88 -38.79 -20.22
N ALA A 6 -4.64 -39.28 -19.24
CA ALA A 6 -4.54 -38.83 -17.86
C ALA A 6 -3.18 -39.16 -17.25
N SER A 7 -2.64 -40.35 -17.53
CA SER A 7 -1.32 -40.76 -17.05
C SER A 7 -0.19 -39.90 -17.62
N GLU A 8 -0.26 -39.55 -18.90
CA GLU A 8 0.75 -38.74 -19.57
C GLU A 8 0.69 -37.28 -19.11
N SER A 9 -0.53 -36.76 -18.88
CA SER A 9 -0.71 -35.44 -18.29
C SER A 9 -0.06 -35.34 -16.90
N ARG A 10 -0.24 -36.36 -16.05
CA ARG A 10 0.39 -36.41 -14.72
C ARG A 10 1.91 -36.44 -14.80
N LYS A 11 2.47 -37.23 -15.73
CA LYS A 11 3.92 -37.25 -15.95
C LYS A 11 4.45 -35.89 -16.37
N ARG A 12 3.79 -35.21 -17.31
CA ARG A 12 4.21 -33.87 -17.76
C ARG A 12 4.18 -32.83 -16.65
N LYS A 13 3.16 -32.86 -15.78
CA LYS A 13 3.11 -31.98 -14.60
C LYS A 13 4.28 -32.23 -13.65
N ARG A 14 4.66 -33.49 -13.44
CA ARG A 14 5.83 -33.81 -12.62
C ARG A 14 7.13 -33.35 -13.29
N GLU A 15 7.27 -33.53 -14.60
CA GLU A 15 8.43 -33.06 -15.36
C GLU A 15 8.58 -31.53 -15.31
N GLU A 16 7.48 -30.79 -15.31
CA GLU A 16 7.48 -29.33 -15.11
C GLU A 16 8.02 -28.96 -13.73
N TYR A 17 7.61 -29.69 -12.69
CA TYR A 17 8.10 -29.48 -11.34
C TYR A 17 9.58 -29.83 -11.18
N GLU A 18 10.01 -30.95 -11.77
CA GLU A 18 11.43 -31.32 -11.85
C GLU A 18 12.26 -30.25 -12.57
N MET A 19 11.72 -29.67 -13.65
CA MET A 19 12.37 -28.59 -14.39
C MET A 19 12.52 -27.33 -13.55
N GLN A 20 11.52 -26.96 -12.75
CA GLN A 20 11.62 -25.82 -11.83
C GLN A 20 12.70 -26.06 -10.77
N LEU A 21 12.72 -27.24 -10.15
CA LEU A 21 13.65 -27.53 -9.05
C LEU A 21 15.09 -27.79 -9.50
N PHE A 22 15.28 -28.54 -10.60
CA PHE A 22 16.60 -29.02 -11.03
C PHE A 22 17.09 -28.38 -12.34
N SER A 23 16.27 -27.59 -13.05
CA SER A 23 16.54 -27.12 -14.42
C SER A 23 16.69 -28.23 -15.47
N PHE A 24 16.33 -29.47 -15.11
CA PHE A 24 16.22 -30.62 -16.00
C PHE A 24 15.19 -31.59 -15.44
N HIS A 25 14.63 -32.44 -16.31
CA HIS A 25 13.69 -33.50 -15.89
C HIS A 25 14.26 -34.89 -16.15
N SER A 26 13.73 -35.88 -15.43
CA SER A 26 14.14 -37.28 -15.45
C SER A 26 14.19 -37.89 -16.85
N ARG A 27 13.21 -37.58 -17.71
CA ARG A 27 13.18 -38.02 -19.12
C ARG A 27 14.37 -37.50 -19.95
N ASN A 28 14.85 -36.28 -19.73
CA ASN A 28 16.02 -35.75 -20.43
C ASN A 28 17.28 -36.47 -19.99
N VAL A 29 17.43 -36.69 -18.67
CA VAL A 29 18.58 -37.44 -18.11
C VAL A 29 18.63 -38.84 -18.71
N TYR A 30 17.50 -39.55 -18.75
CA TYR A 30 17.41 -40.87 -19.35
C TYR A 30 17.76 -40.85 -20.84
N ALA A 31 17.19 -39.92 -21.62
CA ALA A 31 17.46 -39.80 -23.05
C ALA A 31 18.95 -39.52 -23.33
N THR A 32 19.61 -38.69 -22.50
CA THR A 32 21.04 -38.45 -22.61
C THR A 32 21.85 -39.72 -22.34
N ILE A 33 21.51 -40.48 -21.31
CA ILE A 33 22.19 -41.75 -20.99
C ILE A 33 21.99 -42.76 -22.13
N GLU A 34 20.77 -42.90 -22.63
CA GLU A 34 20.46 -43.77 -23.77
C GLU A 34 21.30 -43.39 -25.00
N ASN A 35 21.35 -42.10 -25.35
CA ASN A 35 22.16 -41.61 -26.46
C ASN A 35 23.65 -41.94 -26.27
N ILE A 36 24.20 -41.71 -25.07
CA ILE A 36 25.60 -42.05 -24.77
C ILE A 36 25.85 -43.55 -24.96
N VAL A 37 24.97 -44.42 -24.46
CA VAL A 37 25.12 -45.87 -24.61
C VAL A 37 25.07 -46.27 -26.09
N MET A 38 24.12 -45.72 -26.85
CA MET A 38 23.97 -46.01 -28.27
C MET A 38 25.19 -45.55 -29.09
N GLU A 39 25.71 -44.36 -28.80
CA GLU A 39 26.91 -43.82 -29.44
C GLU A 39 28.15 -44.66 -29.10
N ARG A 40 28.26 -45.14 -27.86
CA ARG A 40 29.35 -46.04 -27.44
C ARG A 40 29.29 -47.38 -28.17
N ILE A 41 28.11 -47.98 -28.31
CA ILE A 41 27.93 -49.24 -29.06
C ILE A 41 28.36 -49.05 -30.51
N GLN A 42 27.90 -47.98 -31.17
CA GLN A 42 28.24 -47.69 -32.56
C GLN A 42 29.73 -47.41 -32.74
N SER A 43 30.30 -46.50 -31.94
CA SER A 43 31.70 -46.11 -32.05
C SER A 43 32.66 -47.28 -31.77
N ARG A 44 32.33 -48.17 -30.83
CA ARG A 44 33.12 -49.37 -30.54
C ARG A 44 33.03 -50.40 -31.66
N SER A 45 31.83 -50.62 -32.20
CA SER A 45 31.62 -51.55 -33.33
C SER A 45 32.36 -51.07 -34.58
N ARG A 46 32.30 -49.77 -34.88
CA ARG A 46 33.05 -49.16 -35.99
C ARG A 46 34.55 -49.27 -35.81
N LYS A 47 35.07 -48.91 -34.63
CA LYS A 47 36.51 -49.04 -34.32
C LYS A 47 37.01 -50.47 -34.44
N LEU A 48 36.19 -51.45 -34.04
CA LEU A 48 36.52 -52.86 -34.21
C LEU A 48 36.63 -53.23 -35.70
N CYS A 49 35.67 -52.81 -36.52
CA CYS A 49 35.69 -53.06 -37.96
C CYS A 49 36.88 -52.37 -38.64
N GLU A 50 37.11 -51.08 -38.38
CA GLU A 50 38.27 -50.34 -38.92
C GLU A 50 39.61 -51.00 -38.54
N THR A 51 39.71 -51.55 -37.33
CA THR A 51 40.94 -52.24 -36.87
C THR A 51 41.12 -53.57 -37.61
N LEU A 52 40.03 -54.30 -37.87
CA LEU A 52 40.06 -55.55 -38.64
C LEU A 52 40.43 -55.29 -40.11
N GLU A 53 39.86 -54.25 -40.73
CA GLU A 53 40.20 -53.88 -42.13
C GLU A 53 41.70 -53.56 -42.26
N LYS A 54 42.24 -52.75 -41.34
CA LYS A 54 43.66 -52.36 -41.33
C LYS A 54 44.60 -53.53 -41.08
N ARG A 55 44.21 -54.51 -40.26
CA ARG A 55 45.09 -55.62 -39.86
C ARG A 55 45.17 -56.72 -40.92
N TYR A 56 44.06 -56.96 -41.63
CA TYR A 56 43.93 -58.10 -42.52
C TYR A 56 43.98 -57.75 -44.01
N ASN A 57 44.23 -56.48 -44.38
CA ASN A 57 44.25 -55.99 -45.77
C ASN A 57 43.05 -56.53 -46.57
N SER A 58 41.85 -56.17 -46.12
CA SER A 58 40.61 -56.74 -46.65
C SER A 58 40.34 -56.27 -48.09
N ASP A 59 40.20 -57.23 -49.02
CA ASP A 59 39.64 -56.99 -50.37
C ASP A 59 38.21 -56.40 -50.30
N SER A 60 37.70 -55.84 -51.41
CA SER A 60 36.40 -55.14 -51.43
C SER A 60 35.23 -56.00 -50.92
N ASP A 61 35.23 -57.29 -51.24
CA ASP A 61 34.18 -58.23 -50.83
C ASP A 61 34.22 -58.51 -49.32
N ASN A 62 35.42 -58.58 -48.75
CA ASN A 62 35.61 -58.76 -47.30
C ASN A 62 35.20 -57.51 -46.53
N SER A 63 35.45 -56.31 -47.06
CA SER A 63 34.97 -55.05 -46.45
C SER A 63 33.44 -54.95 -46.45
N ALA A 64 32.77 -55.38 -47.52
CA ALA A 64 31.31 -55.42 -47.59
C ALA A 64 30.70 -56.38 -46.54
N ILE A 65 31.28 -57.57 -46.38
CA ILE A 65 30.87 -58.54 -45.36
C ILE A 65 31.10 -57.97 -43.95
N LEU A 66 32.23 -57.30 -43.73
CA LEU A 66 32.55 -56.72 -42.43
C LEU A 66 31.57 -55.60 -42.03
N LYS A 67 31.19 -54.73 -42.95
CA LYS A 67 30.15 -53.70 -42.71
C LYS A 67 28.79 -54.32 -42.38
N ALA A 68 28.38 -55.35 -43.11
CA ALA A 68 27.14 -56.07 -42.81
C ALA A 68 27.18 -56.73 -41.42
N ASN A 69 28.36 -57.20 -40.98
CA ASN A 69 28.55 -57.74 -39.64
C ASN A 69 28.58 -56.63 -38.56
N GLU A 70 29.12 -55.44 -38.86
CA GLU A 70 29.03 -54.27 -37.98
C GLU A 70 27.58 -53.94 -37.64
N GLU A 71 26.71 -53.84 -38.66
CA GLU A 71 25.29 -53.51 -38.48
C GLU A 71 24.57 -54.57 -37.64
N LYS A 72 24.85 -55.85 -37.89
CA LYS A 72 24.32 -56.97 -37.09
C LYS A 72 24.79 -56.89 -35.64
N LEU A 73 26.07 -56.58 -35.43
CA LEU A 73 26.66 -56.46 -34.09
C LEU A 73 26.04 -55.30 -33.32
N VAL A 74 25.91 -54.12 -33.95
CA VAL A 74 25.23 -52.96 -33.37
C VAL A 74 23.79 -53.32 -33.01
N LYS A 75 23.04 -53.96 -33.92
CA LYS A 75 21.65 -54.36 -33.66
C LYS A 75 21.54 -55.35 -32.49
N ALA A 76 22.43 -56.32 -32.41
CA ALA A 76 22.47 -57.29 -31.33
C ALA A 76 22.73 -56.62 -29.98
N TYR A 77 23.77 -55.78 -29.89
CA TYR A 77 24.08 -55.06 -28.65
C TYR A 77 22.98 -54.08 -28.23
N ARG A 78 22.37 -53.37 -29.20
CA ARG A 78 21.21 -52.51 -28.91
C ARG A 78 20.05 -53.29 -28.31
N THR A 79 19.72 -54.44 -28.90
CA THR A 79 18.62 -55.28 -28.42
C THR A 79 18.93 -55.83 -27.02
N ALA A 80 20.17 -56.25 -26.78
CA ALA A 80 20.62 -56.72 -25.48
C ALA A 80 20.66 -55.61 -24.41
N SER A 81 20.86 -54.34 -24.81
CA SER A 81 20.92 -53.22 -23.86
C SER A 81 19.54 -52.72 -23.41
N VAL A 82 18.47 -52.96 -24.18
CA VAL A 82 17.09 -52.52 -23.85
C VAL A 82 16.68 -52.83 -22.40
N PRO A 83 16.76 -54.08 -21.88
CA PRO A 83 16.32 -54.37 -20.51
C PRO A 83 17.15 -53.62 -19.45
N HIS A 84 18.44 -53.41 -19.71
CA HIS A 84 19.30 -52.65 -18.82
C HIS A 84 18.99 -51.15 -18.84
N LEU A 85 18.68 -50.61 -20.03
CA LEU A 85 18.24 -49.22 -20.19
C LEU A 85 16.90 -48.99 -19.48
N GLN A 86 15.95 -49.91 -19.57
CA GLN A 86 14.69 -49.83 -18.81
C GLN A 86 14.92 -49.82 -17.28
N ASN A 87 15.89 -50.61 -16.79
CA ASN A 87 16.24 -50.56 -15.37
C ASN A 87 16.86 -49.21 -14.98
N ILE A 88 17.73 -48.67 -15.83
CA ILE A 88 18.31 -47.33 -15.64
C ILE A 88 17.22 -46.26 -15.63
N GLU A 89 16.24 -46.33 -16.55
CA GLU A 89 15.09 -45.42 -16.57
C GLU A 89 14.36 -45.41 -15.22
N ASN A 90 14.09 -46.60 -14.66
CA ASN A 90 13.44 -46.74 -13.37
C ASN A 90 14.26 -46.15 -12.22
N ILE A 91 15.59 -46.31 -12.24
CA ILE A 91 16.48 -45.74 -11.23
C ILE A 91 16.55 -44.22 -11.36
N VAL A 92 16.70 -43.69 -12.58
CA VAL A 92 16.71 -42.25 -12.85
C VAL A 92 15.40 -41.64 -12.37
N ARG A 93 14.27 -42.27 -12.65
CA ARG A 93 12.97 -41.82 -12.15
C ARG A 93 12.96 -41.76 -10.63
N LYS A 94 13.46 -42.77 -9.92
CA LYS A 94 13.50 -42.77 -8.44
C LYS A 94 14.41 -41.68 -7.85
N LEU A 95 15.49 -41.31 -8.52
CA LEU A 95 16.48 -40.36 -8.00
C LEU A 95 16.17 -38.91 -8.37
N VAL A 96 15.66 -38.68 -9.58
CA VAL A 96 15.44 -37.34 -10.13
C VAL A 96 14.00 -36.90 -9.92
N SER A 97 13.04 -37.82 -9.80
CA SER A 97 11.65 -37.40 -9.66
C SER A 97 11.36 -36.82 -8.29
N VAL A 98 10.71 -35.66 -8.29
CA VAL A 98 10.16 -35.09 -7.06
C VAL A 98 8.94 -35.91 -6.62
N PRO A 99 8.88 -36.37 -5.35
CA PRO A 99 7.72 -37.08 -4.83
C PRO A 99 6.48 -36.18 -4.83
N ASP A 100 5.31 -36.74 -5.13
CA ASP A 100 4.05 -35.97 -5.21
C ASP A 100 3.65 -35.34 -3.85
N ASN A 101 4.20 -35.85 -2.75
CA ASN A 101 3.92 -35.39 -1.39
C ASN A 101 4.93 -34.35 -0.87
N VAL A 102 5.85 -33.89 -1.71
CA VAL A 102 6.90 -32.93 -1.33
C VAL A 102 6.69 -31.64 -2.10
N LEU A 103 6.49 -30.55 -1.37
CA LEU A 103 6.55 -29.19 -1.89
C LEU A 103 8.00 -28.69 -1.82
N ALA A 104 8.44 -28.03 -2.87
CA ALA A 104 9.67 -27.25 -2.88
C ALA A 104 9.57 -26.12 -1.86
N ASN A 105 10.71 -25.67 -1.34
CA ASN A 105 10.75 -24.59 -0.36
C ASN A 105 10.13 -23.30 -0.89
N GLU A 106 10.22 -23.07 -2.19
CA GLU A 106 9.63 -21.93 -2.90
C GLU A 106 8.10 -21.95 -2.86
N ASP A 107 7.50 -23.13 -2.77
CA ASP A 107 6.05 -23.35 -2.77
C ASP A 107 5.48 -23.58 -1.37
N GLN A 108 6.24 -23.35 -0.29
CA GLN A 108 5.72 -23.51 1.07
C GLN A 108 4.47 -22.66 1.33
N LEU A 109 4.36 -21.48 0.70
CA LEU A 109 3.17 -20.64 0.78
C LEU A 109 1.94 -21.26 0.11
N GLN A 110 2.13 -22.21 -0.82
CA GLN A 110 1.06 -22.96 -1.47
C GLN A 110 0.59 -24.17 -0.64
N GLU A 111 1.27 -24.49 0.48
CA GLU A 111 0.83 -25.55 1.40
C GLU A 111 -0.59 -25.24 1.92
N THR A 112 -0.84 -23.96 2.24
CA THR A 112 -2.19 -23.46 2.55
C THR A 112 -2.76 -22.79 1.31
N GLN A 113 -3.64 -23.49 0.61
CA GLN A 113 -4.32 -22.94 -0.56
C GLN A 113 -5.54 -22.13 -0.11
N TYR A 114 -5.59 -20.87 -0.52
CA TYR A 114 -6.77 -20.03 -0.38
C TYR A 114 -7.63 -20.19 -1.62
N THR A 115 -8.92 -20.43 -1.42
CA THR A 115 -9.90 -20.34 -2.50
C THR A 115 -10.09 -18.87 -2.91
N GLU A 116 -10.53 -18.65 -4.15
CA GLU A 116 -10.82 -17.30 -4.64
C GLU A 116 -11.83 -16.57 -3.73
N ALA A 117 -12.84 -17.28 -3.24
CA ALA A 117 -13.84 -16.71 -2.34
C ALA A 117 -13.23 -16.27 -0.99
N GLU A 118 -12.28 -17.04 -0.45
CA GLU A 118 -11.56 -16.67 0.78
C GLU A 118 -10.65 -15.47 0.54
N PHE A 119 -9.95 -15.44 -0.59
CA PHE A 119 -9.09 -14.31 -0.97
C PHE A 119 -9.90 -13.01 -1.10
N GLU A 120 -11.03 -13.07 -1.80
CA GLU A 120 -11.97 -11.95 -1.92
C GLU A 120 -12.53 -11.49 -0.57
N SER A 121 -12.87 -12.44 0.31
CA SER A 121 -13.34 -12.13 1.66
C SER A 121 -12.27 -11.42 2.50
N ILE A 122 -11.01 -11.89 2.43
CA ILE A 122 -9.88 -11.26 3.14
C ILE A 122 -9.63 -9.85 2.60
N ARG A 123 -9.67 -9.67 1.27
CA ARG A 123 -9.51 -8.37 0.63
C ARG A 123 -10.60 -7.38 1.04
N GLY A 124 -11.86 -7.82 1.07
CA GLY A 124 -12.98 -7.00 1.53
C GLY A 124 -12.83 -6.56 3.00
N LYS A 125 -12.43 -7.48 3.89
CA LYS A 125 -12.14 -7.16 5.30
C LYS A 125 -10.99 -6.17 5.45
N LEU A 126 -9.94 -6.30 4.63
CA LEU A 126 -8.82 -5.37 4.64
C LEU A 126 -9.27 -3.95 4.27
N GLU A 127 -10.10 -3.82 3.23
CA GLU A 127 -10.64 -2.53 2.81
C GLU A 127 -11.53 -1.89 3.89
N GLU A 128 -12.40 -2.69 4.52
CA GLU A 128 -13.23 -2.25 5.65
C GLU A 128 -12.36 -1.72 6.80
N PHE A 129 -11.32 -2.45 7.18
CA PHE A 129 -10.40 -2.02 8.24
C PHE A 129 -9.65 -0.75 7.88
N GLN A 130 -9.21 -0.59 6.62
CA GLN A 130 -8.56 0.63 6.17
C GLN A 130 -9.52 1.84 6.24
N GLN A 131 -10.76 1.69 5.81
CA GLN A 131 -11.75 2.75 5.93
C GLN A 131 -12.05 3.08 7.40
N ARG A 132 -12.18 2.07 8.26
CA ARG A 132 -12.40 2.27 9.70
C ARG A 132 -11.22 2.99 10.34
N ALA A 133 -10.00 2.63 9.99
CA ALA A 133 -8.80 3.30 10.48
C ALA A 133 -8.79 4.78 10.06
N ARG A 134 -9.09 5.09 8.79
CA ARG A 134 -9.19 6.49 8.32
C ARG A 134 -10.23 7.28 9.10
N ARG A 135 -11.44 6.73 9.30
CA ARG A 135 -12.50 7.38 10.09
C ARG A 135 -12.05 7.63 11.53
N ALA A 136 -11.41 6.65 12.16
CA ALA A 136 -10.89 6.78 13.51
C ALA A 136 -9.80 7.87 13.61
N THR A 137 -8.91 7.97 12.61
CA THR A 137 -7.90 9.02 12.55
C THR A 137 -8.52 10.41 12.46
N VAL A 138 -9.53 10.59 11.61
CA VAL A 138 -10.24 11.87 11.48
C VAL A 138 -10.94 12.23 12.79
N LEU A 139 -11.68 11.29 13.38
CA LEU A 139 -12.35 11.51 14.66
C LEU A 139 -11.35 11.89 15.76
N ASN A 140 -10.21 11.21 15.84
CA ASN A 140 -9.18 11.50 16.84
C ASN A 140 -8.54 12.89 16.61
N ALA A 141 -8.41 13.33 15.36
CA ALA A 141 -7.96 14.69 15.07
C ALA A 141 -9.00 15.74 15.54
N SER A 142 -10.28 15.54 15.25
CA SER A 142 -11.35 16.44 15.71
C SER A 142 -11.46 16.50 17.22
N LEU A 143 -11.37 15.36 17.92
CA LEU A 143 -11.39 15.33 19.39
C LEU A 143 -10.20 16.09 20.00
N LYS A 144 -9.02 16.06 19.37
CA LYS A 144 -7.86 16.85 19.83
C LYS A 144 -8.09 18.35 19.65
N GLU A 145 -8.70 18.75 18.54
CA GLU A 145 -9.08 20.14 18.29
C GLU A 145 -10.11 20.63 19.32
N GLU A 146 -11.14 19.83 19.60
CA GLU A 146 -12.14 20.14 20.64
C GLU A 146 -11.51 20.29 22.02
N LEU A 147 -10.59 19.40 22.41
CA LEU A 147 -9.87 19.51 23.68
C LEU A 147 -9.06 20.81 23.76
N GLN A 148 -8.37 21.19 22.68
CA GLN A 148 -7.61 22.43 22.63
C GLN A 148 -8.51 23.67 22.75
N LEU A 149 -9.70 23.64 22.15
CA LEU A 149 -10.69 24.72 22.30
C LEU A 149 -11.20 24.82 23.74
N ILE A 150 -11.50 23.69 24.39
CA ILE A 150 -11.94 23.67 25.79
C ILE A 150 -10.86 24.26 26.71
N GLU A 151 -9.60 23.90 26.50
CA GLU A 151 -8.48 24.48 27.25
C GLU A 151 -8.40 26.01 27.08
N GLN A 152 -8.60 26.52 25.86
CA GLN A 152 -8.64 27.97 25.61
C GLN A 152 -9.83 28.66 26.29
N PHE A 153 -11.01 28.02 26.28
CA PHE A 153 -12.20 28.55 26.96
C PHE A 153 -11.99 28.64 28.48
N LEU A 154 -11.32 27.66 29.09
CA LEU A 154 -11.02 27.69 30.53
C LEU A 154 -10.12 28.88 30.91
N ILE A 155 -9.11 29.19 30.07
CA ILE A 155 -8.24 30.35 30.27
C ILE A 155 -9.07 31.65 30.18
N CYS A 156 -9.93 31.75 29.17
CA CYS A 156 -10.76 32.95 28.98
C CYS A 156 -11.77 33.15 30.14
N ALA A 157 -12.34 32.07 30.68
CA ALA A 157 -13.21 32.14 31.84
C ALA A 157 -12.47 32.65 33.08
N ASP A 158 -11.26 32.14 33.35
CA ASP A 158 -10.41 32.61 34.46
C ASP A 158 -10.04 34.10 34.31
N ASP A 159 -9.71 34.52 33.08
CA ASP A 159 -9.43 35.93 32.77
C ASP A 159 -10.66 36.84 32.98
N ILE A 160 -11.86 36.38 32.62
CA ILE A 160 -13.12 37.11 32.85
C ILE A 160 -13.42 37.21 34.34
N ASP A 161 -13.23 36.14 35.11
CA ASP A 161 -13.44 36.12 36.56
C ASP A 161 -12.46 37.09 37.24
N ARG A 162 -11.18 37.11 36.81
CA ARG A 162 -10.18 38.08 37.28
C ARG A 162 -10.55 39.51 36.92
N LEU A 163 -11.00 39.78 35.70
CA LEU A 163 -11.43 41.11 35.27
C LEU A 163 -12.65 41.59 36.09
N SER A 164 -13.61 40.69 36.33
CA SER A 164 -14.80 40.97 37.12
C SER A 164 -14.42 41.35 38.56
N HIS A 165 -13.51 40.59 39.17
CA HIS A 165 -12.97 40.93 40.49
C HIS A 165 -12.30 42.31 40.50
N VAL A 166 -11.49 42.67 39.49
CA VAL A 166 -10.84 44.00 39.42
C VAL A 166 -11.88 45.12 39.29
N ILE A 167 -12.94 44.92 38.49
CA ILE A 167 -14.03 45.90 38.36
C ILE A 167 -14.73 46.09 39.71
N GLU A 168 -15.01 44.99 40.42
CA GLU A 168 -15.67 45.02 41.72
C GLU A 168 -14.81 45.59 42.85
N SER A 169 -13.49 45.34 42.83
CA SER A 169 -12.58 45.74 43.91
C SER A 169 -11.90 47.09 43.71
N ASP A 170 -11.54 47.45 42.47
CA ASP A 170 -10.57 48.52 42.19
C ASP A 170 -11.17 49.72 41.45
N ILE A 171 -12.41 49.64 40.96
CA ILE A 171 -13.13 50.79 40.40
C ILE A 171 -14.03 51.37 41.50
N PRO A 172 -13.58 52.40 42.25
CA PRO A 172 -14.48 53.08 43.17
C PRO A 172 -15.61 53.70 42.35
N CYS A 173 -16.82 53.17 42.47
CA CYS A 173 -18.02 53.85 42.00
C CYS A 173 -18.15 55.12 42.85
N PRO A 174 -17.89 56.33 42.30
CA PRO A 174 -18.00 57.54 43.10
C PRO A 174 -19.46 57.66 43.53
N ASP A 175 -19.68 57.83 44.83
CA ASP A 175 -21.03 58.08 45.35
C ASP A 175 -21.56 59.38 44.72
N LEU A 176 -22.44 59.20 43.74
CA LEU A 176 -23.08 60.26 42.98
C LEU A 176 -24.32 60.78 43.70
N SER A 177 -24.71 60.18 44.83
CA SER A 177 -25.94 60.53 45.55
C SER A 177 -25.95 62.01 45.93
N ASP A 178 -24.83 62.54 46.43
CA ASP A 178 -24.71 63.95 46.79
C ASP A 178 -24.81 64.89 45.58
N LYS A 179 -24.17 64.53 44.45
CA LYS A 179 -24.27 65.30 43.19
C LYS A 179 -25.66 65.25 42.58
N ILE A 180 -26.35 64.12 42.72
CA ILE A 180 -27.74 63.96 42.27
C ILE A 180 -28.67 64.80 43.15
N HIS A 181 -28.47 64.81 44.47
CA HIS A 181 -29.21 65.67 45.39
C HIS A 181 -28.97 67.15 45.11
N GLU A 182 -27.73 67.54 44.86
CA GLU A 182 -27.35 68.91 44.48
C GLU A 182 -28.00 69.33 43.16
N LEU A 183 -28.01 68.45 42.14
CA LEU A 183 -28.67 68.69 40.86
C LEU A 183 -30.19 68.86 41.04
N VAL A 184 -30.81 68.03 41.89
CA VAL A 184 -32.24 68.12 42.21
C VAL A 184 -32.57 69.43 42.92
N ASP A 185 -31.71 69.88 43.84
CA ASP A 185 -31.90 71.15 44.55
C ASP A 185 -31.68 72.36 43.64
N TYR A 186 -30.68 72.32 42.75
CA TYR A 186 -30.52 73.30 41.68
C TYR A 186 -31.75 73.38 40.79
N TYR A 187 -32.31 72.23 40.38
CA TYR A 187 -33.52 72.20 39.57
C TYR A 187 -34.73 72.77 40.32
N LYS A 188 -34.88 72.44 41.61
CA LYS A 188 -35.93 73.01 42.47
C LYS A 188 -35.77 74.53 42.65
N GLN A 189 -34.56 75.03 42.87
CA GLN A 189 -34.28 76.46 42.95
C GLN A 189 -34.53 77.18 41.62
N PHE A 190 -34.10 76.57 40.51
CA PHE A 190 -34.35 77.10 39.18
C PHE A 190 -35.85 77.15 38.87
N SER A 191 -36.58 76.08 39.16
CA SER A 191 -38.04 76.01 38.95
C SER A 191 -38.81 77.00 39.82
N THR A 192 -38.39 77.21 41.08
CA THR A 192 -39.00 78.20 41.98
C THR A 192 -38.65 79.63 41.59
N SER A 193 -37.45 79.87 41.07
CA SER A 193 -37.04 81.16 40.50
C SER A 193 -37.81 81.48 39.21
N LEU A 194 -38.09 80.47 38.37
CA LEU A 194 -38.88 80.61 37.16
C LEU A 194 -40.38 80.81 37.46
N SER A 195 -40.89 80.20 38.55
CA SER A 195 -42.30 80.36 38.96
C SER A 195 -42.58 81.63 39.78
N ASN A 196 -41.56 82.18 40.47
CA ASN A 196 -41.67 83.44 41.23
C ASN A 196 -41.21 84.68 40.43
N GLY A 197 -40.62 84.47 39.26
CA GLY A 197 -40.30 85.52 38.29
C GLY A 197 -41.50 85.87 37.42
N THR A 198 -42.29 86.82 37.88
CA THR A 198 -43.39 87.44 37.13
C THR A 198 -42.90 87.99 35.77
N HIS A 199 -43.51 87.47 34.69
CA HIS A 199 -43.63 88.00 33.32
C HIS A 199 -42.86 89.29 32.95
N ILE A 200 -41.89 89.18 32.04
CA ILE A 200 -41.52 90.30 31.14
C ILE A 200 -42.01 89.96 29.73
N SER A 201 -42.90 90.85 29.26
CA SER A 201 -43.54 90.86 27.95
C SER A 201 -42.53 90.97 26.79
N GLN A 202 -42.86 90.32 25.68
CA GLN A 202 -42.24 90.52 24.37
C GLN A 202 -42.21 92.02 23.99
N LYS A 203 -41.01 92.53 23.77
CA LYS A 203 -40.59 93.63 22.86
C LYS A 203 -39.55 94.53 23.52
N SER A 204 -38.27 94.24 23.31
CA SER A 204 -37.29 95.25 22.87
C SER A 204 -35.97 94.59 22.41
N LEU A 205 -35.48 95.10 21.27
CA LEU A 205 -34.08 95.05 20.77
C LEU A 205 -33.54 93.65 20.40
N TYR A 206 -33.59 93.14 19.17
CA TYR A 206 -33.04 93.68 17.91
C TYR A 206 -31.70 94.45 18.04
N ASN A 207 -30.71 93.91 17.30
CA ASN A 207 -29.40 94.43 16.87
C ASN A 207 -28.22 94.07 17.80
N MET A 208 -27.07 93.58 17.33
CA MET A 208 -26.44 93.55 15.99
C MET A 208 -25.34 92.46 15.98
N ASP A 209 -25.16 91.79 14.83
CA ASP A 209 -23.90 91.46 14.11
C ASP A 209 -22.74 90.79 14.89
N GLU A 210 -21.90 89.90 14.36
CA GLU A 210 -21.60 89.40 13.01
C GLU A 210 -20.65 88.19 13.23
N ASP A 211 -20.53 87.33 12.20
CA ASP A 211 -19.42 86.41 11.94
C ASP A 211 -19.03 85.34 12.98
N ILE A 212 -19.10 84.07 12.56
CA ILE A 212 -17.90 83.24 12.37
C ILE A 212 -18.25 82.06 11.43
N LYS A 213 -17.38 81.93 10.43
CA LYS A 213 -17.42 81.07 9.25
C LYS A 213 -17.49 79.57 9.54
N TYR A 214 -18.23 78.88 8.68
CA TYR A 214 -17.96 77.50 8.29
C TYR A 214 -16.54 77.37 7.72
N THR A 215 -15.77 76.41 8.22
CA THR A 215 -14.71 75.76 7.44
C THR A 215 -15.05 74.29 7.32
N ASP A 216 -15.48 73.98 6.11
CA ASP A 216 -15.47 72.68 5.45
C ASP A 216 -13.98 72.28 5.27
N ASP A 217 -13.57 71.12 5.79
CA ASP A 217 -12.31 70.45 5.45
C ASP A 217 -12.47 68.96 5.78
N MET A 218 -12.73 68.11 4.78
CA MET A 218 -11.75 67.35 3.97
C MET A 218 -11.51 65.92 4.50
N ASP A 219 -12.09 64.98 3.75
CA ASP A 219 -11.43 63.82 3.13
C ASP A 219 -10.52 62.86 3.94
N LYS A 220 -10.90 61.58 3.83
CA LYS A 220 -10.09 60.38 3.53
C LYS A 220 -9.21 59.73 4.61
N ASP A 221 -9.45 58.43 4.81
CA ASP A 221 -8.56 57.29 4.48
C ASP A 221 -9.19 56.00 5.09
N MET A 222 -9.64 55.00 4.32
CA MET A 222 -8.86 53.89 3.72
C MET A 222 -7.79 53.32 4.67
N ASP A 223 -8.08 52.21 5.35
CA ASP A 223 -7.59 50.90 4.93
C ASP A 223 -7.96 49.79 5.94
N THR A 224 -8.69 48.81 5.45
CA THR A 224 -8.82 47.46 6.03
C THR A 224 -7.56 46.67 5.76
N VAL A 225 -7.01 46.06 6.81
CA VAL A 225 -6.17 44.84 6.75
C VAL A 225 -6.98 43.70 7.32
#